data_AF-A0AAW2WX83-F1
#
_entry.id   AF-A0AAW2WX83-F1
#
_cell.length_a   1.000
_cell.length_b   1.000
_cell.length_c   1.000
_cell.angle_alpha   90.00
_cell.angle_beta   90.00
_cell.angle_gamma   90.00
#
_symmetry.space_group_name_H-M   'P 1'
#
loop_
_entity.id
_entity.type
_entity.pdbx_description
1 polymer ?
#
loop_
_entity_poly.entity_id
_entity_poly.type
_entity_poly.pdbx_seq_one_letter_code
_entity_poly.pdbx_strand_id
1 'polypeptide(L)'
;MAHPTAQGSGAGIVLTTPQGDDMEFAVKFKFKASNNEAEYEDLVLGMRTTQDVGVPHLIVYSDSQLIVKQVNGEYEAKEESMVQYLQQIES
;
A
#
# COMPACT_ATOMS: atom_id res chain seq x y z
N MET A 1 -4.82 8.30 27.12
CA MET A 1 -4.20 9.26 26.20
C MET A 1 -2.91 8.62 25.70
N ALA A 2 -2.83 8.23 24.44
CA ALA A 2 -1.63 7.61 23.90
C ALA A 2 -0.69 8.71 23.40
N HIS A 3 0.53 8.72 23.92
CA HIS A 3 1.62 9.60 23.49
C HIS A 3 1.98 9.33 22.02
N PRO A 4 2.37 10.37 21.25
CA PRO A 4 2.69 10.22 19.83
C PRO A 4 4.01 9.44 19.70
N THR A 5 3.98 8.27 19.09
CA THR A 5 5.18 7.52 18.73
C THR A 5 5.86 8.21 17.56
N ALA A 6 6.94 8.94 17.85
CA ALA A 6 7.91 9.32 16.85
C ALA A 6 8.77 8.08 16.51
N GLN A 7 8.23 7.14 15.73
CA GLN A 7 8.97 6.06 15.09
C GLN A 7 8.62 6.10 13.61
N GLY A 8 9.65 6.21 12.76
CA GLY A 8 9.49 6.56 11.34
C GLY A 8 8.55 5.64 10.57
N SER A 9 7.99 6.16 9.48
CA SER A 9 7.11 5.41 8.57
C SER A 9 7.91 4.58 7.57
N GLY A 10 7.26 3.58 7.01
CA GLY A 10 7.82 2.67 6.02
C GLY A 10 6.73 1.76 5.48
N ALA A 11 7.11 0.96 4.48
CA ALA A 11 6.25 -0.04 3.87
C ALA A 11 6.77 -1.45 4.06
N GLY A 12 5.85 -2.40 4.22
CA GLY A 12 6.10 -3.83 4.21
C GLY A 12 5.30 -4.52 3.11
N ILE A 13 5.97 -5.30 2.27
CA ILE A 13 5.32 -6.06 1.19
C ILE A 13 5.75 -7.51 1.29
N VAL A 14 4.78 -8.41 1.18
CA VAL A 14 5.01 -9.83 0.99
C VAL A 14 4.52 -10.21 -0.40
N LEU A 15 5.42 -10.72 -1.24
CA LEU A 15 5.08 -11.29 -2.54
C LEU A 15 5.11 -12.81 -2.43
N THR A 16 3.94 -13.43 -2.54
CA THR A 16 3.80 -14.89 -2.55
C THR A 16 3.67 -15.37 -3.99
N THR A 17 4.54 -16.30 -4.40
CA THR A 17 4.47 -16.96 -5.70
C THR A 17 3.31 -17.97 -5.75
N PRO A 18 2.84 -18.39 -6.93
CA PRO A 18 1.84 -19.46 -7.03
C PRO A 18 2.28 -20.80 -6.41
N GLN A 19 3.58 -21.00 -6.24
CA GLN A 19 4.18 -22.18 -5.59
C GLN A 19 4.16 -22.09 -4.06
N GLY A 20 3.82 -20.92 -3.50
CA GLY A 20 3.78 -20.66 -2.07
C GLY A 20 5.10 -20.13 -1.51
N ASP A 21 6.08 -19.77 -2.35
CA ASP A 21 7.31 -19.13 -1.89
C ASP A 21 7.06 -17.64 -1.61
N ASP A 22 7.50 -17.18 -0.44
CA ASP A 22 7.36 -15.79 0.01
C ASP A 22 8.65 -14.99 -0.19
N MET A 23 8.50 -13.75 -0.65
CA MET A 23 9.55 -12.74 -0.70
C MET A 23 9.09 -11.49 0.06
N GLU A 24 9.81 -11.15 1.12
CA GLU A 24 9.51 -10.00 1.97
C GLU A 24 10.39 -8.80 1.62
N PHE A 25 9.76 -7.63 1.49
CA PHE A 25 10.43 -6.36 1.24
C PHE A 25 9.99 -5.34 2.29
N ALA A 26 10.94 -4.61 2.84
CA ALA A 26 10.67 -3.50 3.73
C ALA A 26 11.43 -2.25 3.27
N VAL A 27 10.73 -1.13 3.18
CA VAL A 27 11.34 0.18 2.91
C VAL A 27 11.05 1.14 4.03
N LYS A 28 12.03 1.97 4.37
CA LYS A 28 11.87 3.05 5.33
C LYS A 28 11.69 4.36 4.59
N PHE A 29 10.61 5.07 4.90
CA PHE A 29 10.37 6.38 4.31
C PHE A 29 11.30 7.43 4.92
N LYS A 30 11.73 8.37 4.08
CA LYS A 30 12.49 9.55 4.51
C LYS A 30 11.58 10.70 4.96
N PHE A 31 10.27 10.56 4.75
CA PHE A 31 9.22 11.48 5.19
C PHE A 31 8.40 10.80 6.28
N LYS A 32 7.58 11.58 6.99
CA LYS A 32 6.55 11.06 7.90
C LYS A 32 5.28 10.82 7.09
N ALA A 33 4.68 9.65 7.29
CA ALA A 33 3.35 9.33 6.78
C ALA A 33 2.41 9.07 7.96
N SER A 34 1.14 9.41 7.81
CA SER A 34 0.06 8.83 8.62
C SER A 34 -0.08 7.34 8.33
N ASN A 35 -0.83 6.61 9.16
CA ASN A 35 -1.05 5.18 8.93
C ASN A 35 -1.72 4.93 7.57
N ASN A 36 -2.74 5.71 7.20
CA ASN A 36 -3.43 5.55 5.91
C ASN A 36 -2.50 5.86 4.73
N GLU A 37 -1.67 6.90 4.84
CA GLU A 37 -0.68 7.22 3.81
C GLU A 37 0.37 6.12 3.70
N ALA A 38 0.81 5.53 4.82
CA ALA A 38 1.72 4.40 4.79
C ALA A 38 1.09 3.20 4.08
N GLU A 39 -0.14 2.79 4.45
CA GLU A 39 -0.83 1.68 3.80
C GLU A 39 -1.03 1.89 2.29
N TYR A 40 -1.28 3.13 1.84
CA TYR A 40 -1.33 3.46 0.42
C TYR A 40 0.04 3.35 -0.26
N GLU A 41 1.10 3.81 0.39
CA GLU A 41 2.47 3.68 -0.12
C GLU A 41 2.91 2.20 -0.21
N ASP A 42 2.51 1.35 0.75
CA ASP A 42 2.72 -0.10 0.70
C ASP A 42 2.07 -0.70 -0.54
N LEU A 43 0.81 -0.34 -0.80
CA LEU A 43 0.06 -0.80 -1.97
C LEU A 43 0.71 -0.34 -3.29
N VAL A 44 1.01 0.95 -3.41
CA VAL A 44 1.63 1.53 -4.62
C VAL A 44 2.99 0.90 -4.89
N LEU A 45 3.80 0.72 -3.85
CA LEU A 45 5.11 0.09 -3.98
C LEU A 45 4.99 -1.38 -4.39
N GLY A 46 4.03 -2.13 -3.84
CA GLY A 46 3.76 -3.52 -4.24
C GLY A 46 3.34 -3.64 -5.70
N MET A 47 2.45 -2.75 -6.15
CA MET A 47 2.01 -2.70 -7.55
C MET A 47 3.16 -2.35 -8.50
N ARG A 48 3.97 -1.33 -8.19
CA ARG A 48 5.13 -0.98 -9.02
C ARG A 48 6.15 -2.11 -9.10
N THR A 49 6.45 -2.73 -7.96
CA THR A 49 7.42 -3.84 -7.90
C THR A 49 6.96 -5.00 -8.76
N THR A 50 5.67 -5.34 -8.72
CA THR A 50 5.10 -6.45 -9.52
C THR A 50 4.97 -6.12 -11.00
N GLN A 51 4.68 -4.85 -11.35
CA GLN A 51 4.72 -4.36 -12.72
C GLN A 51 6.14 -4.44 -13.31
N ASP A 52 7.16 -4.02 -12.55
CA ASP A 52 8.57 -4.03 -13.00
C ASP A 52 9.07 -5.45 -13.31
N VAL A 53 8.56 -6.47 -12.60
CA VAL A 53 8.90 -7.88 -12.85
C VAL A 53 7.97 -8.57 -13.87
N GLY A 54 6.99 -7.84 -14.43
CA GLY A 54 6.11 -8.33 -15.49
C GLY A 54 5.03 -9.33 -15.04
N VAL A 55 4.54 -9.21 -13.79
CA VAL A 55 3.44 -10.04 -13.29
C VAL A 55 2.12 -9.62 -13.98
N PRO A 56 1.44 -10.53 -14.70
CA PRO A 56 0.24 -10.16 -15.47
C PRO A 56 -1.03 -10.06 -14.61
N HIS A 57 -1.06 -10.74 -13.46
CA HIS A 57 -2.21 -10.79 -12.57
C HIS A 57 -1.73 -10.78 -11.12
N LEU A 58 -2.26 -9.85 -10.33
CA LEU A 58 -1.97 -9.68 -8.91
C LEU A 58 -3.25 -9.84 -8.09
N ILE A 59 -3.14 -10.52 -6.96
CA ILE A 59 -4.16 -10.49 -5.91
C ILE A 59 -3.53 -9.78 -4.72
N VAL A 60 -4.15 -8.69 -4.28
CA VAL A 60 -3.68 -7.90 -3.14
C VAL A 60 -4.53 -8.22 -1.93
N TYR A 61 -3.87 -8.45 -0.80
CA TYR A 61 -4.50 -8.60 0.51
C TYR A 61 -4.13 -7.40 1.38
N SER A 62 -5.11 -6.82 2.05
CA SER A 62 -4.92 -5.71 2.98
C SER A 62 -5.84 -5.91 4.18
N ASP A 63 -5.34 -5.60 5.37
CA ASP A 63 -6.11 -5.54 6.60
C ASP A 63 -6.86 -4.19 6.75
N SER A 64 -6.50 -3.20 5.95
CA SER A 64 -7.14 -1.89 5.94
C SER A 64 -8.44 -1.89 5.17
N GLN A 65 -9.54 -1.91 5.91
CA GLN A 65 -10.88 -1.80 5.33
C GLN A 65 -11.07 -0.51 4.53
N LEU A 66 -10.39 0.58 4.90
CA LEU A 66 -10.46 1.85 4.18
C LEU A 66 -9.92 1.69 2.76
N ILE A 67 -8.68 1.20 2.65
CA ILE A 67 -8.00 1.01 1.36
C ILE A 67 -8.80 0.05 0.48
N VAL A 68 -9.20 -1.11 1.02
CA VAL A 68 -9.98 -2.10 0.28
C VAL A 68 -11.25 -1.47 -0.31
N LYS A 69 -11.99 -0.71 0.50
CA LYS A 69 -13.24 -0.08 0.04
C LYS A 69 -13.03 1.07 -0.93
N GLN A 70 -11.96 1.85 -0.78
CA GLN A 70 -11.66 2.95 -1.69
C GLN A 70 -11.18 2.42 -3.05
N VAL A 71 -10.29 1.44 -3.07
CA VAL A 71 -9.80 0.79 -4.30
C VAL A 71 -10.92 0.06 -5.03
N ASN A 72 -11.87 -0.54 -4.31
CA ASN A 72 -13.05 -1.16 -4.91
C ASN A 72 -14.15 -0.15 -5.31
N GLY A 73 -13.96 1.15 -5.10
CA GLY A 73 -14.93 2.20 -5.42
C GLY A 73 -16.18 2.20 -4.51
N GLU A 74 -16.15 1.48 -3.40
CA GLU A 74 -17.23 1.48 -2.40
C GLU A 74 -17.22 2.77 -1.57
N TYR A 75 -16.03 3.29 -1.28
CA TYR A 75 -15.81 4.52 -0.51
C TYR A 75 -15.14 5.60 -1.36
N GLU A 76 -15.61 6.83 -1.19
CA GLU A 76 -14.97 8.00 -1.81
C GLU A 76 -13.72 8.43 -1.03
N ALA A 77 -12.65 8.75 -1.75
CA ALA A 77 -11.49 9.45 -1.18
C ALA A 77 -11.80 10.95 -1.10
N LYS A 78 -11.80 11.49 0.13
CA LYS A 78 -12.10 12.92 0.38
C LYS A 78 -10.87 13.79 0.50
N GLU A 79 -9.77 13.20 0.97
CA GLU A 79 -8.49 13.90 1.09
C GLU A 79 -7.76 13.88 -0.25
N GLU A 80 -7.18 15.02 -0.63
CA GLU A 80 -6.48 15.19 -1.91
C GLU A 80 -5.35 14.15 -2.09
N SER A 81 -4.62 13.84 -1.02
CA SER A 81 -3.58 12.80 -1.02
C SER A 81 -4.14 11.42 -1.36
N MET A 82 -5.28 11.04 -0.80
CA MET A 82 -5.93 9.75 -1.05
C MET A 82 -6.45 9.66 -2.49
N VAL A 83 -6.98 10.76 -3.03
CA VAL A 83 -7.37 10.84 -4.45
C VAL A 83 -6.16 10.62 -5.37
N GLN A 84 -5.02 11.25 -5.04
CA GLN A 84 -3.78 11.07 -5.80
C GLN A 84 -3.23 9.64 -5.73
N TYR A 85 -3.41 8.94 -4.61
CA TYR A 85 -3.04 7.52 -4.51
C TYR A 85 -3.94 6.62 -5.34
N LEU A 86 -5.26 6.81 -5.29
CA LEU A 86 -6.18 6.04 -6.12
C LEU A 86 -5.88 6.19 -7.62
N GLN A 87 -5.57 7.42 -8.06
CA GLN A 87 -5.16 7.65 -9.45
C GLN A 87 -3.89 6.89 -9.87
N GLN A 88 -2.97 6.64 -8.94
CA GLN A 88 -1.76 5.84 -9.20
C GLN A 88 -2.03 4.33 -9.22
N ILE A 89 -3.05 3.87 -8.50
CA ILE A 89 -3.46 2.46 -8.44
C ILE A 89 -4.28 2.09 -9.68
N GLU A 90 -5.07 3.03 -10.19
CA GLU A 90 -5.95 2.84 -11.35
C GLU A 90 -5.25 3.00 -12.71
N SER A 91 -3.99 3.44 -12.73
CA SER A 91 -3.21 3.72 -13.96
C SER A 91 -2.55 2.48 -14.56
#